data_AF-A0A8K9XI40-F1
#
_entry.id   AF-A0A8K9XI40-F1
#
_cell.length_a   1.000
_cell.length_b   1.000
_cell.length_c   1.000
_cell.angle_alpha   90.00
_cell.angle_beta   90.00
_cell.angle_gamma   90.00
#
_symmetry.space_group_name_H-M   'P 1'
#
loop_
_entity.id
_entity.type
_entity.pdbx_description
1 polymer ?
#
loop_
_entity_poly.entity_id
_entity_poly.type
_entity_poly.pdbx_seq_one_letter_code
_entity_poly.pdbx_strand_id
1 'polypeptide(L)'
;MEAGKEPKDLGQDPEYAGRLEYHGVKKKDCTLKITDLRERDSATYKFRFITDQTGGRYHGDPGVTLSVTGLQVKVTGGHQDKTLTCITTCTLTDKPTYIWYKNGHKVKEDTSSLYSDSFSDADSYSCAVKGREDLHSPAVCQKCWSVTYTHQNICALKGSTVNISCSYTYPSNHEIKTAFWFTKRESGIGPKDLSSVPEYEGHIEYLGDKESDCTLRITDLRLRDSAGFRFKFITSG
;
A
#
# COMPACT_ATOMS: atom_id res chain seq x y z
N MET A 1 -20.23 -8.57 -29.03
CA MET A 1 -21.06 -7.46 -28.52
C MET A 1 -21.82 -8.02 -27.34
N GLU A 2 -21.38 -7.73 -26.12
CA GLU A 2 -21.99 -8.31 -24.92
C GLU A 2 -23.23 -7.49 -24.55
N ALA A 3 -24.39 -8.15 -24.53
CA ALA A 3 -25.67 -7.53 -24.24
C ALA A 3 -25.90 -7.41 -22.72
N GLY A 4 -26.33 -6.21 -22.28
CA GLY A 4 -27.49 -6.13 -21.38
C GLY A 4 -27.30 -6.13 -19.86
N LYS A 5 -26.14 -5.76 -19.29
CA LYS A 5 -26.06 -5.48 -17.84
C LYS A 5 -26.22 -3.97 -17.60
N GLU A 6 -27.26 -3.56 -16.88
CA GLU A 6 -27.42 -2.17 -16.44
C GLU A 6 -26.17 -1.75 -15.64
N PRO A 7 -25.56 -0.59 -15.95
CA PRO A 7 -24.39 -0.13 -15.23
C PRO A 7 -24.75 0.19 -13.77
N LYS A 8 -23.91 -0.29 -12.85
CA LYS A 8 -24.09 -0.13 -11.41
C LYS A 8 -23.80 1.32 -11.00
N ASP A 9 -24.70 1.91 -10.22
CA ASP A 9 -24.46 3.21 -9.59
C ASP A 9 -23.40 3.07 -8.49
N LEU A 10 -22.34 3.88 -8.56
CA LEU A 10 -21.25 3.91 -7.58
C LEU A 10 -21.75 4.28 -6.18
N GLY A 11 -22.80 5.11 -6.08
CA GLY A 11 -23.41 5.47 -4.79
C GLY A 11 -24.09 4.28 -4.09
N GLN A 12 -24.44 3.23 -4.83
CA GLN A 12 -25.02 1.99 -4.30
C GLN A 12 -23.97 0.92 -4.05
N ASP A 13 -22.69 1.19 -4.36
CA ASP A 13 -21.61 0.24 -4.14
C ASP A 13 -21.04 0.39 -2.72
N PRO A 14 -21.14 -0.65 -1.87
CA PRO A 14 -20.60 -0.61 -0.52
C PRO A 14 -19.11 -0.26 -0.45
N GLU A 15 -18.34 -0.54 -1.50
CA GLU A 15 -16.92 -0.21 -1.53
C GLU A 15 -16.65 1.30 -1.52
N TYR A 16 -17.61 2.10 -1.98
CA TYR A 16 -17.51 3.55 -2.07
C TYR A 16 -18.28 4.29 -0.96
N ALA A 17 -18.88 3.55 -0.03
CA ALA A 17 -19.61 4.11 1.10
C ALA A 17 -18.73 5.06 1.92
N GLY A 18 -19.19 6.30 2.10
CA GLY A 18 -18.46 7.34 2.84
C GLY A 18 -17.26 7.96 2.11
N ARG A 19 -16.97 7.52 0.87
CA ARG A 19 -15.84 8.02 0.04
C ARG A 19 -16.27 8.90 -1.13
N LEU A 20 -17.57 8.99 -1.42
CA LEU A 20 -18.10 9.74 -2.55
C LEU A 20 -18.72 11.07 -2.13
N GLU A 21 -18.30 12.13 -2.82
CA GLU A 21 -18.96 13.43 -2.79
C GLU A 21 -19.36 13.78 -4.23
N TYR A 22 -20.66 14.00 -4.45
CA TYR A 22 -21.16 14.51 -5.72
C TYR A 22 -21.40 16.01 -5.60
N HIS A 23 -20.62 16.81 -6.35
CA HIS A 23 -20.70 18.27 -6.32
C HIS A 23 -21.58 18.84 -7.45
N GLY A 24 -22.27 17.97 -8.20
CA GLY A 24 -23.04 18.41 -9.35
C GLY A 24 -24.24 19.29 -8.98
N VAL A 25 -24.20 20.55 -9.41
CA VAL A 25 -25.37 21.42 -9.41
C VAL A 25 -26.25 21.01 -10.59
N LYS A 26 -27.55 20.79 -10.34
CA LYS A 26 -28.62 20.24 -11.22
C LYS A 26 -28.74 20.79 -12.66
N LYS A 27 -27.86 21.68 -13.13
CA LYS A 27 -27.91 22.21 -14.49
C LYS A 27 -26.72 21.89 -15.39
N LYS A 28 -25.46 21.79 -14.92
CA LYS A 28 -24.29 21.54 -15.81
C LYS A 28 -23.02 20.99 -15.14
N ASP A 29 -22.95 20.92 -13.82
CA ASP A 29 -21.79 20.36 -13.12
C ASP A 29 -22.08 18.89 -12.80
N CYS A 30 -21.17 18.00 -13.18
CA CYS A 30 -21.27 16.55 -12.99
C CYS A 30 -20.04 16.01 -12.26
N THR A 31 -19.42 16.84 -11.40
CA THR A 31 -18.19 16.51 -10.69
C THR A 31 -18.43 15.44 -9.62
N LEU A 32 -17.70 14.34 -9.77
CA LEU A 32 -17.57 13.28 -8.76
C LEU A 32 -16.22 13.44 -8.07
N LYS A 33 -16.23 13.49 -6.74
CA LYS A 33 -15.02 13.44 -5.91
C LYS A 33 -15.01 12.12 -5.15
N ILE A 34 -13.89 11.41 -5.25
CA ILE A 34 -13.61 10.17 -4.52
C ILE A 34 -12.47 10.45 -3.55
N THR A 35 -12.70 10.24 -2.26
CA THR A 35 -11.68 10.36 -1.21
C THR A 35 -11.11 8.99 -0.85
N ASP A 36 -9.95 8.97 -0.18
CA ASP A 36 -9.28 7.71 0.21
C ASP A 36 -9.14 6.73 -0.97
N LEU A 37 -8.49 7.20 -2.05
CA LEU A 37 -8.29 6.43 -3.27
C LEU A 37 -7.39 5.22 -3.02
N ARG A 38 -7.79 4.09 -3.60
CA ARG A 38 -7.12 2.79 -3.52
C ARG A 38 -6.80 2.31 -4.92
N GLU A 39 -5.79 1.44 -5.06
CA GLU A 39 -5.43 0.86 -6.36
C GLU A 39 -6.62 0.19 -7.06
N ARG A 40 -7.49 -0.48 -6.29
CA ARG A 40 -8.72 -1.13 -6.77
C ARG A 40 -9.79 -0.16 -7.29
N ASP A 41 -9.68 1.14 -6.99
CA ASP A 41 -10.58 2.16 -7.54
C ASP A 41 -10.16 2.55 -8.98
N SER A 42 -9.07 1.99 -9.51
CA SER A 42 -8.68 2.17 -10.91
C SER A 42 -9.71 1.55 -11.85
N ALA A 43 -10.40 2.40 -12.59
CA ALA A 43 -11.50 2.00 -13.47
C ALA A 43 -11.82 3.11 -14.48
N THR A 44 -12.68 2.80 -15.45
CA THR A 44 -13.31 3.80 -16.32
C THR A 44 -14.65 4.24 -15.73
N TYR A 45 -14.73 5.51 -15.38
CA TYR A 45 -15.90 6.15 -14.79
C TYR A 45 -16.73 6.83 -15.88
N LYS A 46 -18.05 6.70 -15.80
CA LYS A 46 -18.99 7.35 -16.71
C LYS A 46 -20.05 8.10 -15.91
N PHE A 47 -20.27 9.36 -16.28
CA PHE A 47 -21.46 10.06 -15.84
C PHE A 47 -22.65 9.60 -16.68
N ARG A 48 -23.75 9.27 -16.01
CA ARG A 48 -25.02 8.90 -16.64
C ARG A 48 -26.11 9.79 -16.09
N PHE A 49 -26.96 10.30 -16.97
CA PHE A 49 -28.19 11.00 -16.58
C PHE A 49 -29.40 10.38 -17.28
N ILE A 50 -30.55 10.52 -16.62
CA ILE A 50 -31.83 9.98 -17.08
C ILE A 50 -32.79 11.16 -17.24
N THR A 51 -33.46 11.24 -18.39
CA THR A 51 -34.52 12.21 -18.66
C THR A 51 -35.88 11.53 -18.61
N ASP A 52 -36.94 12.33 -18.57
CA ASP A 52 -38.34 11.89 -18.60
C ASP A 52 -38.79 11.39 -19.99
N GLN A 53 -37.97 11.59 -21.03
CA GLN A 53 -38.26 11.11 -22.38
C GLN A 53 -38.11 9.58 -22.48
N THR A 54 -38.95 8.94 -23.28
CA THR A 54 -38.85 7.51 -23.57
C THR A 54 -37.48 7.17 -24.16
N GLY A 55 -36.72 6.31 -23.47
CA GLY A 55 -35.36 5.94 -23.86
C GLY A 55 -34.27 6.95 -23.46
N GLY A 56 -34.61 7.99 -22.69
CA GLY A 56 -33.72 9.07 -22.29
C GLY A 56 -32.63 8.68 -21.27
N ARG A 57 -31.76 7.75 -21.63
CA ARG A 57 -30.60 7.32 -20.81
C ARG A 57 -29.33 7.66 -21.58
N TYR A 58 -28.56 8.62 -21.09
CA TYR A 58 -27.38 9.13 -21.78
C TYR A 58 -26.13 8.97 -20.91
N HIS A 59 -25.02 8.59 -21.55
CA HIS A 59 -23.67 8.60 -20.97
C HIS A 59 -22.66 9.00 -22.04
N GLY A 60 -21.50 9.52 -21.62
CA GLY A 60 -20.38 9.79 -22.52
C GLY A 60 -19.53 8.54 -22.77
N ASP A 61 -19.00 8.41 -23.98
CA ASP A 61 -17.99 7.42 -24.35
C ASP A 61 -16.67 8.11 -24.74
N PRO A 62 -15.49 7.55 -24.41
CA PRO A 62 -15.29 6.28 -23.71
C PRO A 62 -15.50 6.34 -22.18
N GLY A 63 -15.72 7.54 -21.62
CA GLY A 63 -15.67 7.81 -20.17
C GLY A 63 -14.33 8.39 -19.74
N VAL A 64 -14.10 8.48 -18.44
CA VAL A 64 -12.84 8.95 -17.86
C VAL A 64 -12.15 7.78 -17.15
N THR A 65 -10.93 7.44 -17.57
CA THR A 65 -10.14 6.39 -16.92
C THR A 65 -9.31 6.97 -15.79
N LEU A 66 -9.58 6.53 -14.57
CA LEU A 66 -8.77 6.81 -13.40
C LEU A 66 -7.79 5.64 -13.20
N SER A 67 -6.51 5.97 -13.02
CA SER A 67 -5.46 5.00 -12.66
C SER A 67 -4.82 5.44 -11.35
N VAL A 68 -4.88 4.58 -10.33
CA VAL A 68 -4.35 4.83 -8.98
C VAL A 68 -3.15 3.92 -8.75
N THR A 69 -2.02 4.50 -8.37
CA THR A 69 -0.77 3.79 -8.10
C THR A 69 0.00 4.45 -6.96
N GLY A 70 0.83 3.67 -6.28
CA GLY A 70 1.88 4.20 -5.40
C GLY A 70 3.17 4.57 -6.13
N LEU A 71 4.05 5.27 -5.40
CA LEU A 71 5.45 5.46 -5.80
C LEU A 71 6.29 4.27 -5.34
N GLN A 72 7.30 3.92 -6.14
CA GLN A 72 8.28 2.89 -5.80
C GLN A 72 9.69 3.38 -6.12
N VAL A 73 10.69 2.90 -5.38
CA VAL A 73 12.09 3.16 -5.71
C VAL A 73 12.65 1.97 -6.48
N LYS A 74 13.14 2.23 -7.69
CA LYS A 74 13.89 1.26 -8.48
C LYS A 74 15.39 1.54 -8.32
N VAL A 75 16.15 0.53 -7.93
CA VAL A 75 17.61 0.59 -7.86
C VAL A 75 18.20 0.02 -9.16
N THR A 76 19.11 0.76 -9.79
CA THR A 76 19.83 0.32 -10.99
C THR A 76 21.32 0.64 -10.85
N GLY A 77 22.19 -0.06 -11.60
CA GLY A 77 23.63 0.16 -11.57
C GLY A 77 24.42 -0.93 -10.83
N GLY A 78 25.73 -0.69 -10.68
CA GLY A 78 26.69 -1.64 -10.10
C GLY A 78 26.92 -1.45 -8.60
N HIS A 79 27.98 -2.05 -8.07
CA HIS A 79 28.26 -2.03 -6.63
C HIS A 79 28.65 -0.63 -6.10
N GLN A 80 29.27 0.21 -6.94
CA GLN A 80 29.75 1.56 -6.58
C GLN A 80 28.93 2.67 -7.24
N ASP A 81 28.52 2.50 -8.50
CA ASP A 81 27.69 3.47 -9.24
C ASP A 81 26.24 2.99 -9.27
N LYS A 82 25.49 3.31 -8.22
CA LYS A 82 24.03 3.07 -8.18
C LYS A 82 23.28 4.31 -8.64
N THR A 83 22.06 4.10 -9.10
CA THR A 83 21.13 5.16 -9.40
C THR A 83 19.75 4.72 -8.95
N LEU A 84 19.11 5.54 -8.13
CA LEU A 84 17.75 5.34 -7.68
C LEU A 84 16.82 6.12 -8.59
N THR A 85 15.75 5.46 -9.03
CA THR A 85 14.69 6.09 -9.80
C THR A 85 13.40 5.99 -9.01
N CYS A 86 12.75 7.13 -8.80
CA CYS A 86 11.39 7.16 -8.29
C CYS A 86 10.45 6.84 -9.46
N ILE A 87 9.79 5.69 -9.41
CA ILE A 87 8.93 5.20 -10.47
C ILE A 87 7.48 5.11 -10.02
N THR A 88 6.59 5.22 -11.00
CA THR A 88 5.15 5.07 -10.87
C THR A 88 4.66 4.47 -12.18
N THR A 89 3.62 3.65 -12.13
CA THR A 89 3.01 3.08 -13.34
C THR A 89 2.08 4.08 -14.04
N CYS A 90 1.79 5.22 -13.40
CA CYS A 90 0.91 6.25 -13.93
C CYS A 90 1.68 7.45 -14.46
N THR A 91 1.19 8.04 -15.55
CA THR A 91 1.66 9.35 -16.02
C THR A 91 1.09 10.43 -15.11
N LEU A 92 1.91 10.89 -14.16
CA LEU A 92 1.52 12.01 -13.29
C LEU A 92 1.33 13.27 -14.13
N THR A 93 0.21 13.94 -13.92
CA THR A 93 -0.14 15.20 -14.60
C THR A 93 0.87 16.30 -14.20
N ASP A 94 1.09 17.28 -15.09
CA ASP A 94 1.84 18.52 -14.82
C ASP A 94 3.34 18.43 -14.51
N LYS A 95 4.06 17.42 -15.03
CA LYS A 95 5.53 17.27 -14.85
C LYS A 95 5.93 17.41 -13.36
N PRO A 96 5.69 16.36 -12.56
CA PRO A 96 5.86 16.45 -11.12
C PRO A 96 7.29 16.83 -10.71
N THR A 97 7.40 17.50 -9.57
CA THR A 97 8.68 17.65 -8.87
C THR A 97 8.82 16.54 -7.85
N TYR A 98 9.87 15.76 -7.94
CA TYR A 98 10.19 14.66 -7.03
C TYR A 98 11.05 15.16 -5.87
N ILE A 99 10.80 14.61 -4.68
CA ILE A 99 11.56 14.85 -3.47
C ILE A 99 12.16 13.52 -3.04
N TRP A 100 13.47 13.51 -2.80
CA TRP A 100 14.18 12.36 -2.26
C TRP A 100 14.48 12.55 -0.78
N TYR A 101 14.29 11.46 -0.05
CA TYR A 101 14.56 11.38 1.37
C TYR A 101 15.66 10.35 1.61
N LYS A 102 16.63 10.73 2.43
CA LYS A 102 17.68 9.87 2.96
C LYS A 102 17.48 9.79 4.47
N ASN A 103 17.23 8.59 4.99
CA ASN A 103 16.92 8.36 6.40
C ASN A 103 15.77 9.24 6.90
N GLY A 104 14.76 9.45 6.06
CA GLY A 104 13.61 10.30 6.34
C GLY A 104 13.87 11.81 6.23
N HIS A 105 15.11 12.23 5.96
CA HIS A 105 15.45 13.65 5.75
C HIS A 105 15.50 13.99 4.27
N LYS A 106 14.91 15.11 3.89
CA LYS A 106 14.93 15.61 2.51
C LYS A 106 16.36 15.94 2.06
N VAL A 107 16.80 15.34 0.95
CA VAL A 107 18.16 15.53 0.40
C VAL A 107 18.19 16.11 -1.01
N LYS A 108 17.12 15.92 -1.79
CA LYS A 108 17.01 16.46 -3.15
C LYS A 108 15.56 16.79 -3.47
N GLU A 109 15.36 17.88 -4.22
CA GLU A 109 14.08 18.22 -4.85
C GLU A 109 14.38 18.63 -6.29
N ASP A 110 13.79 17.92 -7.27
CA ASP A 110 14.09 18.13 -8.68
C ASP A 110 12.93 17.62 -9.56
N THR A 111 12.82 18.13 -10.78
CA THR A 111 11.92 17.58 -11.82
C THR A 111 12.39 16.20 -12.31
N SER A 112 13.69 15.90 -12.16
CA SER A 112 14.23 14.57 -12.43
C SER A 112 13.81 13.59 -11.33
N SER A 113 13.24 12.45 -11.73
CA SER A 113 12.94 11.35 -10.81
C SER A 113 14.18 10.57 -10.38
N LEU A 114 15.38 10.95 -10.85
CA LEU A 114 16.64 10.27 -10.57
C LEU A 114 17.37 10.88 -9.37
N TYR A 115 17.95 10.00 -8.57
CA TYR A 115 18.91 10.32 -7.53
C TYR A 115 20.19 9.51 -7.71
N SER A 116 21.29 10.23 -7.84
CA SER A 116 22.64 9.70 -7.99
C SER A 116 23.55 10.51 -7.07
N ASP A 117 24.09 9.87 -6.06
CA ASP A 117 25.01 10.44 -5.05
C ASP A 117 25.82 9.29 -4.43
N SER A 118 26.72 9.58 -3.49
CA SER A 118 27.39 8.56 -2.68
C SER A 118 26.37 7.67 -1.95
N PHE A 119 26.42 6.37 -2.24
CA PHE A 119 25.55 5.37 -1.63
C PHE A 119 26.24 4.75 -0.43
N SER A 120 25.62 4.89 0.75
CA SER A 120 25.91 3.98 1.86
C SER A 120 24.90 2.86 1.85
N ASP A 121 25.37 1.64 2.03
CA ASP A 121 24.47 0.48 2.16
C ASP A 121 23.60 0.57 3.43
N ALA A 122 24.02 1.35 4.45
CA ALA A 122 23.27 1.57 5.67
C ALA A 122 22.13 2.60 5.54
N ASP A 123 22.15 3.41 4.48
CA ASP A 123 21.17 4.47 4.28
C ASP A 123 19.87 3.92 3.69
N SER A 124 18.76 4.52 4.11
CA SER A 124 17.42 4.27 3.57
C SER A 124 16.99 5.41 2.67
N TYR A 125 16.43 5.07 1.51
CA TYR A 125 16.02 6.02 0.50
C TYR A 125 14.55 5.83 0.15
N SER A 126 13.78 6.91 0.22
CA SER A 126 12.40 6.96 -0.26
C SER A 126 12.20 8.22 -1.09
N CYS A 127 11.12 8.25 -1.86
CA CYS A 127 10.74 9.41 -2.65
C CYS A 127 9.27 9.79 -2.43
N ALA A 128 8.98 11.07 -2.63
CA ALA A 128 7.61 11.60 -2.69
C ALA A 128 7.50 12.62 -3.84
N VAL A 129 6.29 13.09 -4.11
CA VAL A 129 6.04 14.19 -5.05
C VAL A 129 5.68 15.44 -4.26
N LYS A 130 6.21 16.59 -4.69
CA LYS A 130 5.95 17.88 -4.06
C LYS A 130 4.45 18.18 -3.96
N GLY A 131 3.98 18.62 -2.80
CA GLY A 131 2.57 18.84 -2.50
C GLY A 131 1.78 17.57 -2.14
N ARG A 132 2.44 16.39 -2.17
CA ARG A 132 1.94 15.10 -1.68
C ARG A 132 3.03 14.36 -0.90
N GLU A 133 3.72 15.11 -0.04
CA GLU A 133 4.82 14.61 0.79
C GLU A 133 4.35 13.60 1.85
N ASP A 134 3.05 13.52 2.13
CA ASP A 134 2.44 12.50 2.97
C ASP A 134 2.46 11.09 2.31
N LEU A 135 2.54 11.03 0.98
CA LEU A 135 2.48 9.80 0.19
C LEU A 135 3.88 9.35 -0.24
N HIS A 136 4.70 8.93 0.72
CA HIS A 136 6.03 8.39 0.45
C HIS A 136 5.97 7.03 -0.25
N SER A 137 6.94 6.79 -1.13
CA SER A 137 7.29 5.43 -1.52
C SER A 137 7.74 4.62 -0.30
N PRO A 138 7.60 3.29 -0.32
CA PRO A 138 8.37 2.44 0.58
C PRO A 138 9.86 2.78 0.49
N ALA A 139 10.54 2.81 1.63
CA ALA A 139 11.98 3.06 1.68
C ALA A 139 12.76 1.82 1.24
N VAL A 140 13.80 2.02 0.43
CA VAL A 140 14.74 0.98 0.03
C VAL A 140 16.11 1.23 0.66
N CYS A 141 16.78 0.17 1.04
CA CYS A 141 18.13 0.19 1.58
C CYS A 141 18.77 -1.18 1.31
N GLN A 142 20.10 -1.26 1.30
CA GLN A 142 20.78 -2.52 0.98
C GLN A 142 21.20 -3.32 2.22
N LYS A 143 21.55 -2.63 3.30
CA LYS A 143 21.98 -3.21 4.58
C LYS A 143 21.24 -2.62 5.77
N CYS A 144 20.07 -2.00 5.58
CA CYS A 144 19.28 -1.55 6.72
C CYS A 144 18.30 -2.63 7.17
N TRP A 145 17.95 -2.58 8.47
CA TRP A 145 16.87 -3.36 9.03
C TRP A 145 15.55 -2.86 8.45
N SER A 146 14.87 -3.69 7.67
CA SER A 146 13.58 -3.35 7.07
C SER A 146 12.60 -4.51 7.20
N VAL A 147 11.31 -4.20 7.28
CA VAL A 147 10.21 -5.16 7.19
C VAL A 147 9.21 -4.62 6.17
N THR A 148 8.88 -5.43 5.17
CA THR A 148 7.91 -5.12 4.11
C THR A 148 6.73 -6.08 4.21
N TYR A 149 5.53 -5.55 4.42
CA TYR A 149 4.30 -6.36 4.43
C TYR A 149 3.73 -6.47 3.02
N THR A 150 3.31 -7.67 2.60
CA THR A 150 2.70 -7.87 1.27
C THR A 150 1.36 -7.16 1.14
N HIS A 151 0.56 -7.17 2.22
CA HIS A 151 -0.74 -6.50 2.27
C HIS A 151 -0.87 -5.74 3.59
N GLN A 152 -1.26 -4.47 3.51
CA GLN A 152 -1.50 -3.65 4.71
C GLN A 152 -2.89 -3.87 5.33
N ASN A 153 -3.85 -4.32 4.51
CA ASN A 153 -5.21 -4.62 4.94
C ASN A 153 -5.61 -5.98 4.37
N ILE A 154 -6.05 -6.88 5.24
CA ILE A 154 -6.52 -8.22 4.86
C ILE A 154 -7.93 -8.40 5.43
N CYS A 155 -8.87 -8.80 4.58
CA CYS A 155 -10.23 -9.16 4.98
C CYS A 155 -10.43 -10.65 4.68
N ALA A 156 -10.91 -11.40 5.67
CA ALA A 156 -11.09 -12.84 5.57
C ALA A 156 -12.36 -13.25 6.33
N LEU A 157 -12.93 -14.40 5.94
CA LEU A 157 -14.18 -14.90 6.52
C LEU A 157 -13.91 -15.60 7.85
N LYS A 158 -14.86 -15.51 8.80
CA LYS A 158 -14.79 -16.27 10.04
C LYS A 158 -14.71 -17.77 9.73
N GLY A 159 -13.79 -18.48 10.39
CA GLY A 159 -13.52 -19.90 10.21
C GLY A 159 -12.56 -20.22 9.05
N SER A 160 -12.16 -19.24 8.24
CA SER A 160 -11.17 -19.47 7.18
C SER A 160 -9.73 -19.40 7.71
N THR A 161 -8.78 -19.73 6.84
CA THR A 161 -7.33 -19.60 7.07
C THR A 161 -6.78 -18.43 6.27
N VAL A 162 -5.85 -17.68 6.86
CA VAL A 162 -5.17 -16.57 6.18
C VAL A 162 -3.66 -16.63 6.42
N ASN A 163 -2.90 -16.25 5.40
CA ASN A 163 -1.46 -16.00 5.52
C ASN A 163 -1.23 -14.49 5.51
N ILE A 164 -0.61 -13.98 6.57
CA ILE A 164 -0.12 -12.61 6.70
C ILE A 164 1.36 -12.63 6.31
N SER A 165 1.63 -12.35 5.04
CA SER A 165 2.99 -12.41 4.49
C SER A 165 3.75 -11.10 4.67
N CYS A 166 5.03 -11.23 4.99
CA CYS A 166 5.99 -10.14 4.95
C CYS A 166 7.37 -10.68 4.58
N SER A 167 8.24 -9.76 4.16
CA SER A 167 9.66 -10.00 4.05
C SER A 167 10.45 -9.03 4.92
N TYR A 168 11.67 -9.39 5.29
CA TYR A 168 12.55 -8.50 6.04
C TYR A 168 14.00 -8.63 5.57
N THR A 169 14.78 -7.57 5.78
CA THR A 169 16.18 -7.48 5.37
C THR A 169 17.04 -6.99 6.53
N TYR A 170 18.28 -7.43 6.58
CA TYR A 170 19.27 -7.01 7.57
C TYR A 170 20.69 -7.15 7.01
N PRO A 171 21.70 -6.44 7.58
CA PRO A 171 23.07 -6.54 7.10
C PRO A 171 23.63 -7.98 7.17
N SER A 172 24.36 -8.41 6.14
CA SER A 172 24.88 -9.78 6.00
C SER A 172 25.87 -10.23 7.08
N ASN A 173 26.47 -9.30 7.83
CA ASN A 173 27.35 -9.61 8.96
C ASN A 173 26.60 -9.84 10.28
N HIS A 174 25.26 -9.91 10.24
CA HIS A 174 24.43 -10.14 11.40
C HIS A 174 23.69 -11.48 11.27
N GLU A 175 23.36 -12.09 12.41
CA GLU A 175 22.53 -13.30 12.49
C GLU A 175 21.21 -12.98 13.20
N ILE A 176 20.10 -13.56 12.74
CA ILE A 176 18.82 -13.43 13.43
C ILE A 176 18.88 -14.14 14.79
N LYS A 177 18.64 -13.39 15.87
CA LYS A 177 18.48 -13.93 17.23
C LYS A 177 17.03 -14.24 17.54
N THR A 178 16.12 -13.33 17.19
CA THR A 178 14.67 -13.53 17.37
C THR A 178 13.91 -12.94 16.22
N ALA A 179 12.77 -13.55 15.91
CA ALA A 179 11.83 -13.12 14.87
C ALA A 179 10.44 -13.56 15.33
N PHE A 180 9.52 -12.61 15.49
CA PHE A 180 8.19 -12.90 15.99
C PHE A 180 7.15 -11.88 15.56
N TRP A 181 5.90 -12.33 15.54
CA TRP A 181 4.74 -11.47 15.37
C TRP A 181 4.17 -11.03 16.71
N PHE A 182 3.58 -9.84 16.73
CA PHE A 182 2.87 -9.30 17.89
C PHE A 182 1.65 -8.50 17.43
N THR A 183 0.63 -8.39 18.29
CA THR A 183 -0.50 -7.49 18.04
C THR A 183 -0.19 -6.09 18.57
N LYS A 184 -0.73 -5.07 17.90
CA LYS A 184 -0.66 -3.66 18.33
C LYS A 184 -1.66 -3.36 19.45
N ARG A 185 -1.80 -4.26 20.44
CA ARG A 185 -2.69 -4.08 21.58
C ARG A 185 -1.86 -3.92 22.85
N GLU A 186 -2.27 -2.92 23.63
CA GLU A 186 -1.76 -2.47 24.93
C GLU A 186 -0.53 -1.55 24.95
N SER A 187 -0.83 -0.29 25.27
CA SER A 187 0.12 0.78 25.56
C SER A 187 0.77 0.54 26.93
N GLY A 188 2.03 0.13 26.96
CA GLY A 188 2.86 0.14 28.18
C GLY A 188 3.69 -1.13 28.42
N ILE A 189 3.32 -2.25 27.79
CA ILE A 189 4.07 -3.50 27.83
C ILE A 189 4.80 -3.65 26.50
N GLY A 190 6.07 -4.08 26.53
CA GLY A 190 6.85 -4.32 25.31
C GLY A 190 6.20 -5.35 24.38
N PRO A 191 6.65 -5.43 23.11
CA PRO A 191 6.07 -6.35 22.14
C PRO A 191 6.22 -7.80 22.62
N LYS A 192 5.10 -8.51 22.73
CA LYS A 192 5.03 -9.92 23.15
C LYS A 192 4.80 -10.82 21.93
N ASP A 193 5.58 -11.89 21.84
CA ASP A 193 5.45 -12.90 20.79
C ASP A 193 4.07 -13.56 20.86
N LEU A 194 3.32 -13.55 19.75
CA LEU A 194 2.00 -14.19 19.65
C LEU A 194 2.03 -15.67 20.01
N SER A 195 3.12 -16.38 19.72
CA SER A 195 3.26 -17.80 20.09
C SER A 195 3.26 -18.02 21.60
N SER A 196 3.56 -16.99 22.38
CA SER A 196 3.53 -17.00 23.85
C SER A 196 2.22 -16.48 24.45
N VAL A 197 1.23 -16.15 23.61
CA VAL A 197 -0.08 -15.67 24.04
C VAL A 197 -1.06 -16.85 24.01
N PRO A 198 -1.62 -17.27 25.16
CA PRO A 198 -2.54 -18.41 25.22
C PRO A 198 -3.76 -18.28 24.30
N GLU A 199 -4.21 -17.04 24.07
CA GLU A 199 -5.32 -16.73 23.19
C GLU A 199 -5.07 -17.07 21.72
N TYR A 200 -3.78 -17.23 21.33
CA TYR A 200 -3.30 -17.57 19.99
C TYR A 200 -2.82 -19.03 19.86
N GLU A 201 -2.79 -19.79 20.97
CA GLU A 201 -2.29 -21.17 21.00
C GLU A 201 -3.08 -22.10 20.07
N GLY A 202 -2.37 -22.92 19.29
CA GLY A 202 -2.94 -23.96 18.43
C GLY A 202 -3.67 -23.50 17.16
N HIS A 203 -3.76 -22.19 16.88
CA HIS A 203 -4.38 -21.67 15.65
C HIS A 203 -3.52 -20.61 14.93
N ILE A 204 -2.27 -20.47 15.34
CA ILE A 204 -1.26 -19.74 14.58
C ILE A 204 -0.08 -20.64 14.26
N GLU A 205 0.58 -20.35 13.14
CA GLU A 205 1.76 -21.05 12.66
C GLU A 205 2.71 -20.02 12.03
N TYR A 206 3.95 -19.96 12.51
CA TYR A 206 4.98 -19.15 11.86
C TYR A 206 5.58 -19.94 10.70
N LEU A 207 5.39 -19.44 9.48
CA LEU A 207 5.83 -20.05 8.23
C LEU A 207 7.13 -19.45 7.67
N GLY A 208 7.69 -18.44 8.36
CA GLY A 208 8.91 -17.78 7.92
C GLY A 208 10.15 -18.69 7.98
N ASP A 209 11.15 -18.34 7.17
CA ASP A 209 12.39 -19.09 6.99
C ASP A 209 13.52 -18.64 7.95
N LYS A 210 13.29 -17.57 8.73
CA LYS A 210 14.28 -16.90 9.58
C LYS A 210 15.47 -16.29 8.80
N GLU A 211 15.35 -16.14 7.49
CA GLU A 211 16.32 -15.50 6.61
C GLU A 211 15.76 -14.22 5.98
N SER A 212 14.53 -14.30 5.44
CA SER A 212 13.89 -13.16 4.77
C SER A 212 12.37 -13.23 4.76
N ASP A 213 11.76 -14.41 4.90
CA ASP A 213 10.31 -14.59 4.97
C ASP A 213 9.83 -14.53 6.42
N CYS A 214 8.83 -13.71 6.67
CA CYS A 214 8.18 -13.60 7.97
C CYS A 214 6.69 -13.95 7.94
N THR A 215 6.24 -14.82 7.05
CA THR A 215 4.82 -15.18 6.93
C THR A 215 4.25 -15.81 8.22
N LEU A 216 3.12 -15.28 8.67
CA LEU A 216 2.29 -15.85 9.75
C LEU A 216 1.02 -16.44 9.17
N ARG A 217 0.69 -17.69 9.51
CA ARG A 217 -0.62 -18.27 9.22
C ARG A 217 -1.50 -18.22 10.46
N ILE A 218 -2.75 -17.85 10.26
CA ILE A 218 -3.82 -17.94 11.27
C ILE A 218 -4.91 -18.83 10.70
N THR A 219 -5.28 -19.88 11.43
CA THR A 219 -6.34 -20.83 11.07
C THR A 219 -7.59 -20.61 11.91
N ASP A 220 -8.75 -21.13 11.46
CA ASP A 220 -10.02 -21.02 12.20
C ASP A 220 -10.33 -19.57 12.66
N LEU A 221 -10.25 -18.60 11.74
CA LEU A 221 -10.33 -17.18 12.06
C LEU A 221 -11.57 -16.81 12.88
N ARG A 222 -11.37 -16.02 13.94
CA ARG A 222 -12.38 -15.60 14.90
C ARG A 222 -12.54 -14.09 14.86
N LEU A 223 -13.71 -13.60 15.25
CA LEU A 223 -13.96 -12.15 15.31
C LEU A 223 -12.98 -11.42 16.24
N ARG A 224 -12.52 -12.09 17.31
CA ARG A 224 -11.54 -11.55 18.26
C ARG A 224 -10.13 -11.40 17.68
N ASP A 225 -9.82 -12.12 16.59
CA ASP A 225 -8.51 -12.11 15.95
C ASP A 225 -8.28 -10.83 15.12
N SER A 226 -9.33 -10.03 14.92
CA SER A 226 -9.26 -8.74 14.23
C SER A 226 -8.38 -7.75 14.99
N ALA A 227 -7.13 -7.58 14.56
CA ALA A 227 -6.15 -6.70 15.21
C ALA A 227 -5.15 -6.14 14.20
N GLY A 228 -4.39 -5.12 14.62
CA GLY A 228 -3.19 -4.71 13.90
C GLY A 228 -2.05 -5.67 14.22
N PHE A 229 -1.52 -6.36 13.22
CA PHE A 229 -0.38 -7.27 13.36
C PHE A 229 0.92 -6.54 12.99
N ARG A 230 2.00 -6.86 13.69
CA ARG A 230 3.35 -6.34 13.41
C ARG A 230 4.37 -7.45 13.56
N PHE A 231 5.42 -7.38 12.75
CA PHE A 231 6.57 -8.25 12.84
C PHE A 231 7.75 -7.51 13.47
N LYS A 232 8.50 -8.19 14.34
CA LYS A 232 9.73 -7.70 14.94
C LYS A 232 10.80 -8.78 14.83
N PHE A 233 12.01 -8.36 14.52
CA PHE A 233 13.18 -9.22 14.57
C PHE A 233 14.34 -8.50 15.27
N ILE A 234 15.26 -9.27 15.83
CA ILE A 234 16.47 -8.81 16.50
C ILE A 234 17.64 -9.63 15.95
N THR A 235 18.74 -8.95 15.63
CA THR A 235 19.95 -9.57 15.11
C THR A 235 21.12 -9.51 16.11
N SER A 236 22.16 -10.34 15.94
CA SER A 236 23.44 -10.19 16.67
C SER A 236 24.10 -8.87 16.33
N GLY A 237 24.60 -8.15 17.33
CA GLY A 237 25.53 -7.02 17.14
C GLY A 237 26.98 -7.48 17.19
#